data_AF-F2B145-F1
#
_entry.id   AF-F2B145-F1
#
_cell.length_a   1.000
_cell.length_b   1.000
_cell.length_c   1.000
_cell.angle_alpha   90.00
_cell.angle_beta   90.00
_cell.angle_gamma   90.00
#
_symmetry.space_group_name_H-M   'P 1'
#
loop_
_entity.id
_entity.type
_entity.pdbx_description
1 polymer ?
#
loop_
_entity_poly.entity_id
_entity_poly.type
_entity_poly.pdbx_seq_one_letter_code
_entity_poly.pdbx_strand_id
1 'polypeptide(L)'
;MPILKTFFKQACPVCGRPLFIPVDLLGKEASCSHCSGVFAADGQDATLQYGGGIWSDEQKQETKFWQRLGYHADSLHEHAGC
;
A
#
# COMPACT_ATOMS: atom_id res chain seq x y z
N MET A 1 -26.69 4.51 14.15
CA MET A 1 -25.27 4.11 14.11
C MET A 1 -24.97 3.66 12.69
N PRO A 2 -24.05 4.30 11.94
CA PRO A 2 -23.72 3.83 10.60
C PRO A 2 -22.93 2.52 10.69
N ILE A 3 -23.41 1.49 10.00
CA ILE A 3 -22.68 0.23 9.78
C ILE A 3 -21.59 0.47 8.73
N LEU A 4 -20.36 0.63 9.18
CA LEU A 4 -19.19 0.65 8.31
C LEU A 4 -19.02 -0.75 7.69
N LYS A 5 -19.15 -0.85 6.37
CA LYS A 5 -18.86 -2.08 5.63
C LYS A 5 -17.44 -2.01 5.10
N THR A 6 -16.62 -2.99 5.45
CA THR A 6 -15.25 -3.11 4.95
C THR A 6 -15.25 -3.90 3.64
N PHE A 7 -14.49 -3.43 2.68
CA PHE A 7 -14.34 -4.04 1.36
C PHE A 7 -12.85 -4.24 1.06
N PHE A 8 -12.53 -5.30 0.34
CA PHE A 8 -11.20 -5.53 -0.22
C PHE A 8 -11.27 -5.58 -1.75
N LYS A 9 -10.12 -5.39 -2.40
CA LYS A 9 -10.01 -5.41 -3.86
C LYS A 9 -9.50 -6.77 -4.31
N GLN A 10 -10.16 -7.36 -5.31
CA GLN A 10 -9.72 -8.58 -5.98
C GLN A 10 -10.07 -8.47 -7.47
N ALA A 11 -9.13 -8.76 -8.37
CA ALA A 11 -9.42 -8.87 -9.79
C ALA A 11 -10.27 -10.12 -10.10
N CYS A 12 -11.25 -9.98 -10.99
CA CYS A 12 -12.01 -11.12 -11.48
C CYS A 12 -11.09 -12.05 -12.29
N PRO A 13 -10.96 -13.34 -11.95
CA PRO A 13 -10.08 -14.27 -12.68
C PRO A 13 -10.55 -14.56 -14.10
N VAL A 14 -11.82 -14.28 -14.43
CA VAL A 14 -12.40 -14.53 -15.75
C VAL A 14 -12.16 -13.38 -16.72
N CYS A 15 -12.25 -12.14 -16.27
CA CYS A 15 -12.16 -10.96 -17.15
C CYS A 15 -11.08 -9.93 -16.75
N GLY A 16 -10.39 -10.13 -15.63
CA GLY A 16 -9.33 -9.24 -15.13
C GLY A 16 -9.81 -7.91 -14.54
N ARG A 17 -11.13 -7.68 -14.44
CA ARG A 17 -11.64 -6.41 -13.90
C ARG A 17 -11.47 -6.34 -12.38
N PRO A 18 -11.05 -5.18 -11.83
CA PRO A 18 -10.98 -5.00 -10.38
C PRO A 18 -12.39 -4.92 -9.79
N LEU A 19 -12.63 -5.71 -8.74
CA LEU A 19 -13.89 -5.74 -8.01
C LEU A 19 -13.65 -5.38 -6.54
N PHE A 20 -14.62 -4.68 -5.94
CA PHE A 20 -14.64 -4.40 -4.51
C PHE A 20 -15.59 -5.39 -3.84
N ILE A 21 -15.03 -6.35 -3.13
CA ILE A 21 -15.78 -7.45 -2.51
C ILE A 21 -15.88 -7.16 -1.00
N PRO A 22 -17.07 -7.25 -0.39
CA PRO A 22 -17.20 -7.08 1.05
C PRO A 22 -16.46 -8.19 1.79
N VAL A 23 -15.79 -7.84 2.90
CA VAL A 23 -15.04 -8.82 3.72
C VAL A 23 -15.90 -9.96 4.26
N ASP A 24 -17.22 -9.78 4.34
CA ASP A 24 -18.17 -10.82 4.74
C ASP A 24 -18.24 -12.01 3.76
N LEU A 25 -17.84 -11.77 2.51
CA LEU A 25 -17.73 -12.79 1.48
C LEU A 25 -16.33 -13.42 1.41
N LEU A 26 -15.38 -13.03 2.28
CA LEU A 26 -14.06 -13.64 2.28
C LEU A 26 -14.16 -15.15 2.51
N GLY A 27 -13.60 -15.94 1.60
CA GLY A 27 -13.69 -17.41 1.60
C GLY A 27 -15.02 -17.98 1.07
N LYS A 28 -15.93 -17.14 0.57
CA LYS A 28 -17.19 -17.55 -0.08
C LYS A 28 -17.12 -17.32 -1.60
N GLU A 29 -18.13 -17.81 -2.31
CA GLU A 29 -18.29 -17.54 -3.75
C GLU A 29 -18.81 -16.11 -3.97
N ALA A 30 -18.13 -15.38 -4.86
CA ALA A 30 -18.54 -14.07 -5.35
C ALA A 30 -18.76 -14.13 -6.87
N SER A 31 -19.65 -13.28 -7.37
CA SER A 31 -19.96 -13.18 -8.79
C SER A 31 -19.51 -11.84 -9.37
N CYS A 32 -18.91 -11.89 -10.55
CA CYS A 32 -18.51 -10.68 -11.27
C CYS A 32 -19.73 -10.03 -11.93
N SER A 33 -20.00 -8.76 -11.64
CA SER A 33 -21.11 -8.00 -12.25
C SER A 33 -20.94 -7.74 -13.76
N HIS A 34 -19.75 -7.97 -14.32
CA HIS A 34 -19.46 -7.73 -15.75
C HIS A 34 -19.57 -8.99 -16.62
N CYS A 35 -18.96 -10.09 -16.19
CA CYS A 35 -18.93 -11.34 -16.98
C CYS A 35 -19.75 -12.48 -16.36
N SER A 36 -20.41 -12.24 -15.23
CA SER A 36 -21.16 -13.24 -14.47
C SER A 36 -20.32 -14.46 -14.04
N GLY A 37 -18.99 -14.34 -14.06
CA GLY A 37 -18.08 -15.39 -13.60
C GLY A 37 -18.18 -15.53 -12.08
N VAL A 38 -18.28 -16.77 -11.61
CA VAL A 38 -18.28 -17.12 -10.18
C VAL A 38 -16.87 -17.53 -9.78
N PHE A 39 -16.37 -17.00 -8.68
CA PHE A 39 -15.02 -17.27 -8.19
C PHE A 39 -14.95 -17.16 -6.67
N ALA A 40 -13.91 -17.74 -6.07
CA ALA A 40 -13.67 -17.63 -4.63
C ALA A 40 -13.17 -16.23 -4.28
N ALA A 41 -13.78 -15.61 -3.28
CA ALA A 41 -13.37 -14.33 -2.74
C ALA A 41 -12.28 -14.53 -1.68
N ASP A 42 -11.08 -14.93 -2.09
CA ASP A 42 -9.95 -15.24 -1.21
C ASP A 42 -8.95 -14.08 -1.09
N GLY A 43 -9.17 -12.97 -1.79
CA GLY A 43 -8.28 -11.80 -1.77
C GLY A 43 -7.00 -11.99 -2.58
N GLN A 44 -6.82 -13.12 -3.26
CA GLN A 44 -5.77 -13.26 -4.26
C GLN A 44 -6.22 -12.49 -5.49
N ASP A 45 -5.63 -11.30 -5.66
CA ASP A 45 -5.48 -10.78 -7.00
C ASP A 45 -4.72 -11.84 -7.78
N ALA A 46 -5.28 -12.33 -8.89
CA ALA A 46 -4.70 -13.43 -9.67
C ALA A 46 -3.30 -13.11 -10.26
N THR A 47 -2.66 -12.02 -9.82
CA THR A 47 -1.23 -11.78 -9.87
C THR A 47 -0.48 -12.67 -8.88
N LEU A 48 -0.57 -14.00 -9.00
CA LEU A 48 0.48 -14.87 -8.47
C LEU A 48 1.72 -14.76 -9.36
N GLN A 49 2.48 -13.67 -9.22
CA GLN A 49 3.93 -13.75 -9.26
C GLN A 49 4.41 -13.91 -7.82
N TYR A 50 4.65 -15.16 -7.45
CA TYR A 50 5.37 -15.53 -6.24
C TYR A 50 6.80 -14.93 -6.35
N GLY A 51 6.99 -13.69 -5.89
CA GLY A 51 8.30 -13.02 -5.88
C GLY A 51 8.25 -11.49 -5.86
N GLY A 52 8.48 -10.90 -4.68
CA GLY A 52 9.00 -9.53 -4.54
C GLY A 52 7.97 -8.43 -4.27
N GLY A 53 7.89 -7.98 -3.01
CA GLY A 53 7.15 -6.78 -2.65
C GLY A 53 7.09 -6.57 -1.14
N ILE A 54 8.23 -6.25 -0.54
CA ILE A 54 8.28 -5.68 0.81
C ILE A 54 7.51 -4.35 0.73
N TRP A 55 6.49 -4.17 1.57
CA TRP A 55 5.90 -2.86 1.82
C TRP A 55 6.95 -2.00 2.51
N SER A 56 7.72 -1.25 1.73
CA SER A 56 8.48 -0.07 2.14
C SER A 56 7.83 1.06 1.33
N ASP A 57 7.24 2.08 1.94
CA ASP A 57 7.91 3.39 2.00
C ASP A 57 7.11 4.42 2.84
N GLU A 58 6.30 4.01 3.83
CA GLU A 58 5.68 4.95 4.78
C GLU A 58 6.73 5.67 5.66
N GLN A 59 7.98 5.18 5.73
CA GLN A 59 9.01 5.72 6.63
C GLN A 59 9.87 6.86 6.06
N LYS A 60 9.61 7.38 4.85
CA LYS A 60 10.49 8.41 4.24
C LYS A 60 10.20 9.86 4.67
N GLN A 61 9.29 10.12 5.62
CA GLN A 61 8.96 11.50 6.02
C GLN A 61 9.70 11.99 7.28
N GLU A 62 10.27 11.12 8.11
CA GLU A 62 10.95 11.54 9.35
C GLU A 62 12.42 11.97 9.16
N THR A 63 12.96 11.95 7.95
CA THR A 63 14.36 12.37 7.68
C THR A 63 14.52 13.84 7.31
N LYS A 64 13.44 14.61 7.11
CA LYS A 64 13.52 16.04 6.77
C LYS A 64 13.33 17.01 7.95
N PHE A 65 12.93 16.53 9.13
CA PHE A 65 12.68 17.42 10.27
C PHE A 65 13.97 17.91 10.94
N TRP A 66 14.98 17.04 11.11
CA TRP A 66 16.22 17.40 11.81
C TRP A 66 17.19 18.29 11.00
N GLN A 67 17.08 18.34 9.68
CA GLN A 67 17.91 19.26 8.85
C GLN A 67 17.52 20.73 9.02
N ARG A 68 16.32 21.01 9.55
CA ARG A 68 15.82 22.39 9.72
C ARG A 68 16.19 23.01 11.06
N LEU A 69 16.76 22.24 11.99
CA LEU A 69 17.13 22.73 13.33
C LEU A 69 18.57 23.28 13.45
N GLY A 70 19.28 23.49 12.34
CA GLY A 70 20.37 24.48 12.28
C GLY A 70 21.50 24.35 13.31
N TYR A 71 21.83 23.14 13.77
CA TYR A 71 23.03 22.88 14.58
C TYR A 71 24.21 22.55 13.66
N HIS A 72 24.84 23.58 13.12
CA HIS A 72 26.15 23.46 12.48
C HIS A 72 27.19 23.41 13.60
N ALA A 73 27.65 22.21 13.95
CA ALA A 73 28.77 22.00 14.87
C ALA A 73 30.05 21.74 14.07
N ASP A 74 30.78 22.81 13.73
CA ASP A 74 32.24 22.82 13.46
C ASP A 74 32.67 24.30 13.35
N SER A 75 32.94 25.00 14.44
CA SER A 75 34.23 25.09 15.16
C SER A 75 35.43 25.42 14.28
N LEU A 76 35.68 26.73 14.15
CA LEU A 76 37.00 27.39 14.19
C LEU A 76 38.14 26.70 13.40
N HIS A 77 38.28 27.08 12.13
CA HIS A 77 39.63 27.24 11.56
C HIS A 77 40.02 28.71 11.66
N GLU A 78 40.82 29.01 12.68
CA GLU A 78 41.72 30.15 12.73
C GLU A 78 42.68 30.11 11.52
N HIS A 79 43.32 31.27 11.27
CA HIS A 79 44.54 31.51 10.50
C HIS A 79 44.44 32.33 9.20
N ALA A 80 45.06 33.52 9.31
CA ALA A 80 45.90 34.20 8.32
C ALA A 80 45.19 34.88 7.12
N GLY A 81 45.45 36.15 6.82
CA GLY A 81 46.47 37.04 7.38
C GLY A 81 46.48 38.41 6.70
N CYS A 82 47.29 39.27 7.31
CA CYS A 82 47.90 40.54 6.85
C CYS A 82 46.99 41.61 6.24
#